data_AF-U6MD83-F1
#
_entry.id   AF-U6MD83-F1
#
_cell.length_a   1.000
_cell.length_b   1.000
_cell.length_c   1.000
_cell.angle_alpha   90.00
_cell.angle_beta   90.00
_cell.angle_gamma   90.00
#
_symmetry.space_group_name_H-M   'P 1'
#
loop_
_entity.id
_entity.type
_entity.pdbx_description
1 polymer ?
#
loop_
_entity_poly.entity_id
_entity_poly.type
_entity_poly.pdbx_seq_one_letter_code
_entity_poly.pdbx_strand_id
1 'polypeptide(L)'
;MEGHALSGTFGSLGTGSFKTWPRTRAGVTLLQSELKQMQAIASGIPPGVDPQRQLELQRMAEKQKVAAERVSGWQNLLCNARQRRLLERQLQQQRREEELLKQDEEEDRRRRELEKVLIERAEAVVAARDEKIRCFTRAQMIADTIAGQREQLRWAEQKRSMEKMRQLDFLREQQDLNRQLVEREQRDKQEQQAKAVQAQAFLRQQIDEMAQRKKEESEKLAAEAEATKRQLEEEQKAEREAEKAKQAESKRLYRELVRANEELQERRKAADVQQKAEEALAFACASKLQQREAMIRKRKEELRAWALERSARLTAQGAAALATAQAEEARHQEIQVARFEADAKQAEEAEHLRRMTMQLQLKESRDGQVEAKRREKERKTLEDAAYAESLSRAAAAAQEDEDRRLQEQRMKLWKVGEDQKRQARERQQLKKLQREQALEEERRENQKALEADFMMQRFAEQGISAAKAIGAEWRILEKAKNRLLRQSSLYRPPTNKDADSVTATPLSPTLCREQRTVEAGHGSPV
;
A
#
# COMPACT_ATOMS: atom_id res chain seq x y z
N MET A 1 -22.25 98.17 43.45
CA MET A 1 -22.35 99.09 42.31
C MET A 1 -23.24 98.39 41.29
N GLU A 2 -24.35 99.04 40.93
CA GLU A 2 -25.33 98.67 39.90
C GLU A 2 -26.13 97.37 40.16
N GLY A 3 -27.44 97.32 40.43
CA GLY A 3 -28.51 98.30 40.29
C GLY A 3 -29.53 97.82 39.28
N HIS A 4 -30.46 96.91 39.65
CA HIS A 4 -31.74 96.76 38.96
C HIS A 4 -32.83 96.27 39.92
N ALA A 5 -33.81 97.15 40.13
CA ALA A 5 -35.14 96.85 40.66
C ALA A 5 -36.04 96.28 39.57
N LEU A 6 -37.07 95.51 39.94
CA LEU A 6 -38.43 95.41 39.35
C LEU A 6 -39.19 94.34 40.17
N SER A 7 -40.08 94.74 41.08
CA SER A 7 -41.53 94.98 40.90
C SER A 7 -42.36 93.75 41.23
N GLY A 8 -43.08 93.82 42.36
CA GLY A 8 -44.03 92.81 42.80
C GLY A 8 -45.36 92.86 42.05
N THR A 9 -46.07 91.74 42.09
CA THR A 9 -47.49 91.64 41.73
C THR A 9 -48.23 90.85 42.80
N PHE A 10 -49.02 91.58 43.59
CA PHE A 10 -50.10 91.07 44.44
C PHE A 10 -51.29 90.68 43.56
N GLY A 11 -51.81 89.47 43.73
CA GLY A 11 -53.07 89.03 43.14
C GLY A 11 -54.26 89.42 44.01
N SER A 12 -54.99 90.44 43.57
CA SER A 12 -56.28 90.90 44.10
C SER A 12 -57.43 89.95 43.68
N LEU A 13 -58.28 89.54 44.61
CA LEU A 13 -59.57 88.90 44.34
C LEU A 13 -60.71 89.75 44.91
N GLY A 14 -61.37 90.49 44.02
CA GLY A 14 -62.83 90.55 43.90
C GLY A 14 -63.64 91.26 44.98
N THR A 15 -63.73 92.58 44.87
CA THR A 15 -64.79 93.42 45.46
C THR A 15 -66.13 93.20 44.72
N GLY A 16 -67.17 92.87 45.48
CA GLY A 16 -68.55 92.75 44.99
C GLY A 16 -69.18 94.13 44.70
N SER A 17 -69.82 94.23 43.54
CA SER A 17 -70.48 95.42 42.98
C SER A 17 -71.74 95.81 43.75
N PHE A 18 -71.78 97.09 44.17
CA PHE A 18 -72.98 97.81 44.59
C PHE A 18 -73.98 97.98 43.43
N LYS A 19 -75.25 97.66 43.65
CA LYS A 19 -76.38 98.19 42.86
C LYS A 19 -77.20 99.12 43.76
N THR A 20 -77.25 100.38 43.38
CA THR A 20 -78.03 101.46 43.97
C THR A 20 -79.45 101.49 43.38
N TRP A 21 -80.47 101.61 44.24
CA TRP A 21 -81.82 102.06 43.88
C TRP A 21 -82.28 103.06 44.97
N PRO A 22 -82.59 104.33 44.64
CA PRO A 22 -83.22 105.26 45.57
C PRO A 22 -84.71 105.39 45.25
N ARG A 23 -85.58 105.29 46.26
CA ARG A 23 -86.94 105.83 46.19
C ARG A 23 -87.30 106.45 47.54
N THR A 24 -87.42 107.76 47.50
CA THR A 24 -87.90 108.66 48.55
C THR A 24 -89.42 108.54 48.77
N ARG A 25 -89.85 109.04 49.94
CA ARG A 25 -91.21 109.20 50.52
C ARG A 25 -91.59 108.07 51.50
N ALA A 26 -92.13 108.33 52.70
CA ALA A 26 -92.83 109.50 53.24
C ALA A 26 -92.39 109.79 54.69
N GLY A 27 -92.62 111.02 55.15
CA GLY A 27 -92.28 111.46 56.51
C GLY A 27 -92.99 110.63 57.57
N VAL A 28 -92.22 110.09 58.51
CA VAL A 28 -92.70 109.51 59.76
C VAL A 28 -92.51 110.56 60.84
N THR A 29 -93.59 111.20 61.26
CA THR A 29 -93.62 111.97 62.50
C THR A 29 -93.55 110.98 63.65
N LEU A 30 -92.37 110.80 64.23
CA LEU A 30 -92.21 110.03 65.46
C LEU A 30 -93.00 110.73 66.57
N LEU A 31 -93.98 110.04 67.16
CA LEU A 31 -94.65 110.51 68.37
C LEU A 31 -93.63 110.53 69.52
N GLN A 32 -93.75 111.47 70.46
CA GLN A 32 -92.85 111.57 71.63
C GLN A 32 -92.74 110.24 72.42
N SER A 33 -93.78 109.39 72.36
CA SER A 33 -93.80 108.04 72.93
C SER A 33 -92.83 107.06 72.25
N GLU A 34 -92.65 107.16 70.93
CA GLU A 34 -91.74 106.30 70.16
C GLU A 34 -90.28 106.74 70.34
N LEU A 35 -90.05 108.05 70.49
CA LEU A 35 -88.74 108.58 70.91
C LEU A 35 -88.36 108.06 72.31
N LYS A 36 -89.30 107.98 73.25
CA LYS A 36 -89.07 107.36 74.57
C LYS A 36 -88.83 105.84 74.48
N GLN A 37 -89.51 105.12 73.59
CA GLN A 37 -89.29 103.68 73.38
C GLN A 37 -87.93 103.39 72.74
N MET A 38 -87.49 104.19 71.76
CA MET A 38 -86.13 104.04 71.23
C MET A 38 -85.06 104.45 72.25
N GLN A 39 -85.35 105.44 73.11
CA GLN A 39 -84.46 105.80 74.22
C GLN A 39 -84.39 104.68 75.28
N ALA A 40 -85.46 103.89 75.47
CA ALA A 40 -85.48 102.69 76.31
C ALA A 40 -84.75 101.48 75.67
N ILE A 41 -84.79 101.36 74.34
CA ILE A 41 -84.04 100.32 73.61
C ILE A 41 -82.54 100.68 73.55
N ALA A 42 -82.21 101.96 73.42
CA ALA A 42 -80.82 102.45 73.46
C ALA A 42 -80.22 102.44 74.88
N SER A 43 -81.04 102.44 75.94
CA SER A 43 -80.59 102.29 77.34
C SER A 43 -80.46 100.84 77.82
N GLY A 44 -80.74 99.85 76.97
CA GLY A 44 -80.27 98.47 77.18
C GLY A 44 -80.96 97.66 78.29
N ILE A 45 -82.26 97.83 78.52
CA ILE A 45 -83.02 96.95 79.43
C ILE A 45 -84.16 96.26 78.66
N PRO A 46 -84.04 94.97 78.27
CA PRO A 46 -85.16 94.21 77.73
C PRO A 46 -86.10 93.74 78.87
N PRO A 47 -87.43 93.76 78.68
CA PRO A 47 -88.36 93.22 79.65
C PRO A 47 -88.41 91.67 79.58
N GLY A 48 -88.38 91.04 80.77
CA GLY A 48 -88.61 89.63 81.11
C GLY A 48 -88.67 88.57 80.00
N VAL A 49 -87.73 87.61 80.02
CA VAL A 49 -87.76 86.36 79.24
C VAL A 49 -87.61 85.16 80.18
N ASP A 50 -88.45 84.15 79.98
CA ASP A 50 -88.64 82.96 80.80
C ASP A 50 -87.38 82.06 80.94
N PRO A 51 -87.00 81.65 82.16
CA PRO A 51 -85.76 80.92 82.43
C PRO A 51 -85.74 79.44 81.95
N GLN A 52 -86.88 78.82 81.66
CA GLN A 52 -86.92 77.40 81.26
C GLN A 52 -86.42 77.12 79.84
N ARG A 53 -86.64 78.05 78.89
CA ARG A 53 -86.24 77.86 77.48
C ARG A 53 -84.73 77.99 77.28
N GLN A 54 -84.04 78.76 78.13
CA GLN A 54 -82.58 78.86 78.13
C GLN A 54 -81.92 77.55 78.58
N LEU A 55 -82.52 76.85 79.55
CA LEU A 55 -82.00 75.58 80.08
C LEU A 55 -82.02 74.44 79.04
N GLU A 56 -83.06 74.37 78.20
CA GLU A 56 -83.12 73.36 77.13
C GLU A 56 -82.12 73.65 76.00
N LEU A 57 -81.96 74.92 75.61
CA LEU A 57 -80.95 75.32 74.62
C LEU A 57 -79.53 75.03 75.10
N GLN A 58 -79.25 75.23 76.39
CA GLN A 58 -77.96 74.88 77.00
C GLN A 58 -77.72 73.36 76.93
N ARG A 59 -78.70 72.53 77.30
CA ARG A 59 -78.60 71.06 77.21
C ARG A 59 -78.40 70.56 75.77
N MET A 60 -79.04 71.20 74.79
CA MET A 60 -78.85 70.86 73.37
C MET A 60 -77.46 71.28 72.87
N ALA A 61 -76.97 72.45 73.27
CA ALA A 61 -75.62 72.90 72.95
C ALA A 61 -74.55 71.98 73.57
N GLU A 62 -74.76 71.52 74.80
CA GLU A 62 -73.89 70.53 75.47
C GLU A 62 -73.87 69.20 74.72
N LYS A 63 -75.04 68.67 74.32
CA LYS A 63 -75.12 67.45 73.51
C LYS A 63 -74.44 67.60 72.14
N GLN A 64 -74.54 68.77 71.51
CA GLN A 64 -73.85 69.06 70.25
C GLN A 64 -72.33 69.16 70.43
N LYS A 65 -71.85 69.73 71.55
CA LYS A 65 -70.41 69.75 71.88
C LYS A 65 -69.86 68.34 72.08
N VAL A 66 -70.55 67.50 72.86
CA VAL A 66 -70.15 66.10 73.07
C VAL A 66 -70.17 65.30 71.75
N ALA A 67 -71.13 65.56 70.86
CA ALA A 67 -71.16 64.95 69.54
C ALA A 67 -70.01 65.44 68.64
N ALA A 68 -69.69 66.73 68.67
CA ALA A 68 -68.57 67.31 67.91
C ALA A 68 -67.21 66.77 68.40
N GLU A 69 -67.03 66.59 69.71
CA GLU A 69 -65.82 66.01 70.30
C GLU A 69 -65.66 64.52 69.97
N ARG A 70 -66.77 63.76 69.93
CA ARG A 70 -66.73 62.36 69.48
C ARG A 70 -66.33 62.24 68.01
N VAL A 71 -66.78 63.20 67.19
CA VAL A 71 -66.54 63.20 65.74
C VAL A 71 -65.16 63.77 65.39
N SER A 72 -64.59 64.69 66.17
CA SER A 72 -63.27 65.29 65.89
C SER A 72 -62.13 64.26 65.85
N GLY A 73 -62.24 63.17 66.60
CA GLY A 73 -61.30 62.04 66.58
C GLY A 73 -61.44 61.10 65.38
N TRP A 74 -62.48 61.27 64.54
CA TRP A 74 -62.72 60.36 63.41
C TRP A 74 -61.81 60.70 62.25
N GLN A 75 -60.92 59.76 61.92
CA GLN A 75 -59.96 59.91 60.84
C GLN A 75 -60.61 59.95 59.45
N ASN A 76 -61.82 59.39 59.33
CA ASN A 76 -62.56 59.28 58.06
C ASN A 76 -63.42 60.49 57.73
N LEU A 77 -63.29 61.59 58.49
CA LEU A 77 -63.93 62.85 58.14
C LEU A 77 -63.34 63.41 56.85
N LEU A 78 -64.20 64.02 56.03
CA LEU A 78 -63.81 64.67 54.78
C LEU A 78 -62.69 65.72 55.00
N CYS A 79 -62.73 66.44 56.12
CA CYS A 79 -61.71 67.43 56.48
C CYS A 79 -60.33 66.78 56.70
N ASN A 80 -60.28 65.69 57.48
CA ASN A 80 -59.06 64.94 57.76
C ASN A 80 -58.52 64.24 56.50
N ALA A 81 -59.39 63.70 55.65
CA ALA A 81 -59.01 63.12 54.35
C ALA A 81 -58.42 64.16 53.39
N ARG A 82 -58.94 65.40 53.37
CA ARG A 82 -58.37 66.50 52.58
C ARG A 82 -57.01 66.92 53.11
N GLN A 83 -56.84 67.04 54.43
CA GLN A 83 -55.55 67.36 55.05
C GLN A 83 -54.50 66.27 54.78
N ARG A 84 -54.85 64.99 54.88
CA ARG A 84 -53.96 63.87 54.52
C ARG A 84 -53.51 63.94 53.06
N ARG A 85 -54.43 64.17 52.12
CA ARG A 85 -54.08 64.34 50.69
C ARG A 85 -53.15 65.53 50.43
N LEU A 86 -53.29 66.63 51.19
CA LEU A 86 -52.38 67.77 51.07
C LEU A 86 -50.98 67.45 51.61
N LEU A 87 -50.90 66.79 52.78
CA LEU A 87 -49.63 66.35 53.35
C LEU A 87 -48.94 65.30 52.48
N GLU A 88 -49.68 64.34 51.92
CA GLU A 88 -49.17 63.36 50.96
C GLU A 88 -48.65 64.04 49.68
N ARG A 89 -49.34 65.06 49.17
CA ARG A 89 -48.87 65.84 48.02
C ARG A 89 -47.59 66.61 48.33
N GLN A 90 -47.49 67.22 49.50
CA GLN A 90 -46.28 67.94 49.94
C GLN A 90 -45.10 66.97 50.10
N LEU A 91 -45.30 65.81 50.74
CA LEU A 91 -44.28 64.78 50.86
C LEU A 91 -43.85 64.22 49.49
N GLN A 92 -44.79 64.05 48.56
CA GLN A 92 -44.46 63.63 47.19
C GLN A 92 -43.69 64.70 46.42
N GLN A 93 -43.98 65.99 46.62
CA GLN A 93 -43.22 67.09 46.02
C GLN A 93 -41.79 67.12 46.58
N GLN A 94 -41.63 67.02 47.90
CA GLN A 94 -40.31 66.97 48.54
C GLN A 94 -39.47 65.78 48.05
N ARG A 95 -40.06 64.59 47.94
CA ARG A 95 -39.35 63.42 47.39
C ARG A 95 -38.91 63.62 45.94
N ARG A 96 -39.75 64.25 45.11
CA ARG A 96 -39.39 64.55 43.72
C ARG A 96 -38.27 65.59 43.62
N GLU A 97 -38.28 66.60 44.48
CA GLU A 97 -37.21 67.60 44.56
C GLU A 97 -35.89 66.97 45.02
N GLU A 98 -35.93 66.09 46.02
CA GLU A 98 -34.76 65.32 46.48
C GLU A 98 -34.22 64.36 45.42
N GLU A 99 -35.08 63.72 44.63
CA GLU A 99 -34.68 62.84 43.52
C GLU A 99 -34.02 63.62 42.39
N LEU A 100 -34.56 64.80 42.04
CA LEU A 100 -33.96 65.68 41.02
C LEU A 100 -32.57 66.17 41.46
N LEU A 101 -32.43 66.60 42.73
CA LEU A 101 -31.13 67.02 43.27
C LEU A 101 -30.10 65.90 43.22
N LYS A 102 -30.49 64.65 43.53
CA LYS A 102 -29.57 63.50 43.44
C LYS A 102 -29.16 63.20 42.00
N GLN A 103 -30.08 63.32 41.03
CA GLN A 103 -29.76 63.14 39.62
C GLN A 103 -28.79 64.20 39.12
N ASP A 104 -29.01 65.47 39.49
CA ASP A 104 -28.10 66.57 39.15
C ASP A 104 -26.71 66.35 39.77
N GLU A 105 -26.63 65.90 41.03
CA GLU A 105 -25.36 65.56 41.67
C GLU A 105 -24.63 64.39 40.97
N GLU A 106 -25.35 63.36 40.52
CA GLU A 106 -24.77 62.22 39.81
C GLU A 106 -24.27 62.60 38.41
N GLU A 107 -25.02 63.42 37.67
CA GLU A 107 -24.59 63.94 36.38
C GLU A 107 -23.35 64.83 36.52
N ASP A 108 -23.32 65.70 37.53
CA ASP A 108 -22.17 66.54 37.81
C ASP A 108 -20.93 65.73 38.19
N ARG A 109 -21.09 64.65 38.97
CA ARG A 109 -19.98 63.72 39.26
C ARG A 109 -19.44 63.08 37.99
N ARG A 110 -20.32 62.57 37.11
CA ARG A 110 -19.91 61.96 35.83
C ARG A 110 -19.23 62.97 34.91
N ARG A 111 -19.73 64.20 34.84
CA ARG A 111 -19.10 65.28 34.06
C ARG A 111 -17.70 65.59 34.57
N ARG A 112 -17.53 65.71 35.89
CA ARG A 112 -16.21 65.94 36.53
C ARG A 112 -15.25 64.77 36.31
N GLU A 113 -15.73 63.53 36.33
CA GLU A 113 -14.90 62.34 36.05
C GLU A 113 -14.44 62.31 34.59
N LEU A 114 -15.34 62.56 33.65
CA LEU A 114 -15.00 62.64 32.23
C LEU A 114 -14.01 63.79 31.96
N GLU A 115 -14.23 64.94 32.58
CA GLU A 115 -13.32 66.08 32.49
C GLU A 115 -11.92 65.72 33.02
N LYS A 116 -11.83 65.05 34.18
CA LYS A 116 -10.55 64.56 34.72
C LYS A 116 -9.84 63.60 33.75
N VAL A 117 -10.54 62.61 33.19
CA VAL A 117 -9.95 61.65 32.25
C VAL A 117 -9.47 62.35 30.97
N LEU A 118 -10.21 63.34 30.47
CA LEU A 118 -9.80 64.13 29.31
C LEU A 118 -8.59 64.99 29.62
N ILE A 119 -8.51 65.59 30.81
CA ILE A 119 -7.36 66.36 31.28
C ILE A 119 -6.14 65.44 31.41
N GLU A 120 -6.26 64.29 32.10
CA GLU A 120 -5.17 63.31 32.27
C GLU A 120 -4.65 62.81 30.91
N ARG A 121 -5.55 62.54 29.97
CA ARG A 121 -5.15 62.14 28.61
C ARG A 121 -4.46 63.28 27.87
N ALA A 122 -4.93 64.51 28.02
CA ALA A 122 -4.28 65.68 27.42
C ALA A 122 -2.89 65.90 28.03
N GLU A 123 -2.74 65.78 29.35
CA GLU A 123 -1.47 65.84 30.06
C GLU A 123 -0.51 64.74 29.61
N ALA A 124 -0.98 63.50 29.46
CA ALA A 124 -0.17 62.39 28.94
C ALA A 124 0.31 62.64 27.50
N VAL A 125 -0.54 63.24 26.64
CA VAL A 125 -0.17 63.60 25.27
C VAL A 125 0.83 64.77 25.26
N VAL A 126 0.70 65.74 26.16
CA VAL A 126 1.65 66.85 26.31
C VAL A 126 3.00 66.32 26.82
N ALA A 127 3.01 65.46 27.83
CA ALA A 127 4.22 64.80 28.33
C ALA A 127 4.88 63.94 27.22
N ALA A 128 4.11 63.21 26.41
CA ALA A 128 4.65 62.47 25.27
C ALA A 128 5.25 63.36 24.17
N ARG A 129 4.86 64.66 24.11
CA ARG A 129 5.45 65.64 23.20
C ARG A 129 6.72 66.28 23.77
N ASP A 130 7.03 66.13 25.05
CA ASP A 130 8.28 66.61 25.63
C ASP A 130 9.48 65.88 25.04
N GLU A 131 10.50 66.66 24.66
CA GLU A 131 11.67 66.12 23.97
C GLU A 131 12.44 65.10 24.80
N LYS A 132 12.47 65.27 26.12
CA LYS A 132 13.11 64.32 27.05
C LYS A 132 12.43 62.95 27.00
N ILE A 133 11.10 62.92 26.99
CA ILE A 133 10.31 61.68 26.92
C ILE A 133 10.47 61.05 25.53
N ARG A 134 10.40 61.84 24.44
CA ARG A 134 10.65 61.33 23.08
C ARG A 134 12.03 60.71 22.91
N CYS A 135 13.08 61.35 23.45
CA CYS A 135 14.43 60.81 23.47
C CYS A 135 14.51 59.49 24.24
N PHE A 136 13.85 59.39 25.40
CA PHE A 136 13.79 58.15 26.18
C PHE A 136 13.02 57.04 25.44
N THR A 137 11.86 57.33 24.86
CA THR A 137 11.10 56.37 24.04
C THR A 137 11.91 55.90 22.83
N ARG A 138 12.66 56.79 22.17
CA ARG A 138 13.58 56.40 21.08
C ARG A 138 14.70 55.49 21.59
N ALA A 139 15.29 55.78 22.74
CA ALA A 139 16.31 54.92 23.35
C ALA A 139 15.75 53.54 23.72
N GLN A 140 14.51 53.48 24.22
CA GLN A 140 13.81 52.22 24.49
C GLN A 140 13.58 51.41 23.20
N MET A 141 13.11 52.04 22.12
CA MET A 141 12.96 51.36 20.83
C MET A 141 14.30 50.82 20.28
N ILE A 142 15.40 51.57 20.47
CA ILE A 142 16.74 51.12 20.09
C ILE A 142 17.15 49.89 20.94
N ALA A 143 16.90 49.93 22.25
CA ALA A 143 17.17 48.80 23.13
C ALA A 143 16.37 47.55 22.72
N ASP A 144 15.09 47.70 22.39
CA ASP A 144 14.23 46.61 21.90
C ASP A 144 14.75 46.05 20.56
N THR A 145 15.21 46.92 19.67
CA THR A 145 15.81 46.52 18.38
C THR A 145 17.09 45.70 18.61
N ILE A 146 17.96 46.14 19.52
CA ILE A 146 19.19 45.43 19.88
C ILE A 146 18.87 44.08 20.53
N ALA A 147 17.84 44.01 21.39
CA ALA A 147 17.39 42.75 21.97
C ALA A 147 16.91 41.78 20.88
N GLY A 148 16.09 42.24 19.94
CA GLY A 148 15.64 41.43 18.80
C GLY A 148 16.78 40.94 17.92
N GLN A 149 17.79 41.77 17.64
CA GLN A 149 18.98 41.37 16.89
C GLN A 149 19.79 40.28 17.63
N ARG A 150 19.93 40.38 18.95
CA ARG A 150 20.61 39.35 19.75
C ARG A 150 19.88 38.01 19.70
N GLU A 151 18.55 38.01 19.71
CA GLU A 151 17.77 36.79 19.53
C GLU A 151 17.97 36.20 18.13
N GLN A 152 17.96 37.02 17.08
CA GLN A 152 18.25 36.56 15.73
C GLN A 152 19.62 35.90 15.60
N LEU A 153 20.65 36.45 16.26
CA LEU A 153 21.98 35.85 16.31
C LEU A 153 21.95 34.49 17.02
N ARG A 154 21.26 34.37 18.16
CA ARG A 154 21.09 33.09 18.87
C ARG A 154 20.41 32.04 17.98
N TRP A 155 19.35 32.42 17.25
CA TRP A 155 18.68 31.53 16.30
C TRP A 155 19.61 31.11 15.15
N ALA A 156 20.42 32.04 14.63
CA ALA A 156 21.40 31.72 13.58
C ALA A 156 22.48 30.76 14.07
N GLU A 157 22.95 30.91 15.31
CA GLU A 157 23.91 29.99 15.94
C GLU A 157 23.31 28.60 16.15
N GLN A 158 22.07 28.51 16.66
CA GLN A 158 21.36 27.25 16.81
C GLN A 158 21.12 26.56 15.45
N LYS A 159 20.79 27.33 14.41
CA LYS A 159 20.65 26.79 13.06
C LYS A 159 21.97 26.20 12.56
N ARG A 160 23.08 26.94 12.73
CA ARG A 160 24.43 26.48 12.36
C ARG A 160 24.85 25.23 13.14
N SER A 161 24.53 25.14 14.43
CA SER A 161 24.87 23.95 15.23
C SER A 161 24.06 22.72 14.79
N MET A 162 22.77 22.89 14.49
CA MET A 162 21.92 21.82 13.94
C MET A 162 22.38 21.36 12.56
N GLU A 163 22.78 22.28 11.69
CA GLU A 163 23.35 21.94 10.37
C GLU A 163 24.67 21.17 10.50
N LYS A 164 25.55 21.56 11.43
CA LYS A 164 26.77 20.79 11.74
C LYS A 164 26.44 19.38 12.23
N MET A 165 25.45 19.22 13.11
CA MET A 165 25.02 17.89 13.56
C MET A 165 24.50 17.04 12.39
N ARG A 166 23.65 17.60 11.53
CA ARG A 166 23.17 16.89 10.32
C ARG A 166 24.31 16.46 9.40
N GLN A 167 25.33 17.30 9.23
CA GLN A 167 26.52 16.94 8.43
C GLN A 167 27.32 15.81 9.09
N LEU A 168 27.48 15.83 10.42
CA LEU A 168 28.16 14.77 11.15
C LEU A 168 27.39 13.44 11.07
N ASP A 169 26.07 13.48 11.22
CA ASP A 169 25.22 12.29 11.09
C ASP A 169 25.29 11.70 9.68
N PHE A 170 25.23 12.55 8.64
CA PHE A 170 25.42 12.12 7.26
C PHE A 170 26.81 11.49 7.02
N LEU A 171 27.87 12.09 7.57
CA LEU A 171 29.22 11.52 7.47
C LEU A 171 29.33 10.17 8.19
N ARG A 172 28.66 9.99 9.33
CA ARG A 172 28.60 8.70 10.04
C ARG A 172 27.86 7.65 9.22
N GLU A 173 26.71 8.01 8.65
CA GLU A 173 25.95 7.11 7.76
C GLU A 173 26.80 6.66 6.56
N GLN A 174 27.55 7.59 5.93
CA GLN A 174 28.47 7.23 4.86
C GLN A 174 29.61 6.31 5.33
N GLN A 175 30.17 6.56 6.51
CA GLN A 175 31.21 5.69 7.08
C GLN A 175 30.67 4.29 7.37
N ASP A 176 29.47 4.17 7.92
CA ASP A 176 28.84 2.89 8.22
C ASP A 176 28.44 2.13 6.96
N LEU A 177 27.94 2.82 5.92
CA LEU A 177 27.73 2.24 4.60
C LEU A 177 29.05 1.71 4.00
N ASN A 178 30.12 2.49 4.06
CA ASN A 178 31.43 2.05 3.58
C ASN A 178 31.96 0.84 4.36
N ARG A 179 31.77 0.79 5.68
CA ARG A 179 32.10 -0.38 6.50
C ARG A 179 31.30 -1.61 6.06
N GLN A 180 30.00 -1.47 5.86
CA GLN A 180 29.14 -2.57 5.39
C GLN A 180 29.55 -3.06 4.00
N LEU A 181 29.93 -2.17 3.08
CA LEU A 181 30.45 -2.54 1.77
C LEU A 181 31.76 -3.31 1.88
N VAL A 182 32.70 -2.85 2.70
CA VAL A 182 33.97 -3.55 2.95
C VAL A 182 33.73 -4.93 3.59
N GLU A 183 32.80 -5.04 4.54
CA GLU A 183 32.43 -6.33 5.13
C GLU A 183 31.82 -7.29 4.11
N ARG A 184 30.96 -6.79 3.20
CA ARG A 184 30.41 -7.61 2.10
C ARG A 184 31.51 -8.09 1.17
N GLU A 185 32.41 -7.20 0.74
CA GLU A 185 33.55 -7.59 -0.09
C GLU A 185 34.46 -8.62 0.60
N GLN A 186 34.66 -8.50 1.91
CA GLN A 186 35.42 -9.48 2.69
C GLN A 186 34.71 -10.83 2.74
N ARG A 187 33.38 -10.85 2.94
CA ARG A 187 32.58 -12.09 2.90
C ARG A 187 32.64 -12.72 1.52
N ASP A 188 32.48 -11.95 0.45
CA ASP A 188 32.56 -12.45 -0.93
C ASP A 188 33.95 -13.03 -1.22
N LYS A 189 35.02 -12.38 -0.76
CA LYS A 189 36.40 -12.91 -0.86
C LYS A 189 36.56 -14.22 -0.08
N GLN A 190 36.01 -14.31 1.13
CA GLN A 190 36.04 -15.54 1.93
C GLN A 190 35.25 -16.67 1.26
N GLU A 191 34.08 -16.38 0.69
CA GLU A 191 33.28 -17.34 -0.07
C GLU A 191 34.02 -17.82 -1.32
N GLN A 192 34.68 -16.92 -2.05
CA GLN A 192 35.51 -17.27 -3.20
C GLN A 192 36.70 -18.14 -2.79
N GLN A 193 37.37 -17.80 -1.68
CA GLN A 193 38.44 -18.63 -1.12
C GLN A 193 37.94 -20.01 -0.69
N ALA A 194 36.78 -20.08 -0.03
CA ALA A 194 36.17 -21.36 0.37
C ALA A 194 35.82 -22.22 -0.85
N LYS A 195 35.23 -21.62 -1.90
CA LYS A 195 34.96 -22.30 -3.17
C LYS A 195 36.25 -22.78 -3.85
N ALA A 196 37.31 -21.98 -3.83
CA ALA A 196 38.61 -22.38 -4.37
C ALA A 196 39.23 -23.55 -3.58
N VAL A 197 39.14 -23.54 -2.25
CA VAL A 197 39.60 -24.65 -1.40
C VAL A 197 38.78 -25.92 -1.65
N GLN A 198 37.45 -25.81 -1.78
CA GLN A 198 36.59 -26.94 -2.14
C GLN A 198 36.94 -27.51 -3.51
N ALA A 199 37.12 -26.65 -4.52
CA ALA A 199 37.55 -27.06 -5.85
C ALA A 199 38.92 -27.74 -5.82
N GLN A 200 39.88 -27.22 -5.04
CA GLN A 200 41.19 -27.85 -4.86
C GLN A 200 41.09 -29.21 -4.16
N ALA A 201 40.22 -29.35 -3.16
CA ALA A 201 39.98 -30.62 -2.48
C ALA A 201 39.36 -31.66 -3.43
N PHE A 202 38.41 -31.24 -4.28
CA PHE A 202 37.81 -32.09 -5.31
C PHE A 202 38.85 -32.55 -6.34
N LEU A 203 39.72 -31.64 -6.81
CA LEU A 203 40.83 -32.01 -7.70
C LEU A 203 41.79 -33.01 -7.06
N ARG A 204 42.08 -32.87 -5.76
CA ARG A 204 42.90 -33.85 -5.02
C ARG A 204 42.22 -35.22 -4.97
N GLN A 205 40.92 -35.27 -4.68
CA GLN A 205 40.15 -36.51 -4.70
C GLN A 205 40.20 -37.18 -6.08
N GLN A 206 40.04 -36.42 -7.16
CA GLN A 206 40.17 -36.96 -8.53
C GLN A 206 41.57 -37.51 -8.82
N ILE A 207 42.63 -36.84 -8.35
CA ILE A 207 44.00 -37.33 -8.49
C ILE A 207 44.20 -38.63 -7.71
N ASP A 208 43.68 -38.72 -6.49
CA ASP A 208 43.77 -39.90 -5.64
C ASP A 208 42.99 -41.08 -6.23
N GLU A 209 41.78 -40.84 -6.75
CA GLU A 209 40.98 -41.85 -7.48
C GLU A 209 41.71 -42.35 -8.72
N MET A 210 42.31 -41.46 -9.50
CA MET A 210 43.12 -41.84 -10.67
C MET A 210 44.36 -42.65 -10.27
N ALA A 211 45.00 -42.31 -9.15
CA ALA A 211 46.13 -43.06 -8.63
C ALA A 211 45.71 -44.45 -8.13
N GLN A 212 44.54 -44.57 -7.48
CA GLN A 212 43.97 -45.85 -7.07
C GLN A 212 43.67 -46.74 -8.27
N ARG A 213 42.99 -46.21 -9.30
CA ARG A 213 42.73 -46.96 -10.55
C ARG A 213 44.01 -47.46 -11.20
N LYS A 214 45.06 -46.63 -11.27
CA LYS A 214 46.36 -47.05 -11.79
C LYS A 214 47.01 -48.15 -10.95
N LYS A 215 46.87 -48.11 -9.62
CA LYS A 215 47.34 -49.18 -8.74
C LYS A 215 46.59 -50.49 -9.01
N GLU A 216 45.26 -50.44 -9.08
CA GLU A 216 44.43 -51.61 -9.42
C GLU A 216 44.76 -52.18 -10.80
N GLU A 217 45.00 -51.32 -11.80
CA GLU A 217 45.47 -51.72 -13.13
C GLU A 217 46.84 -52.40 -13.05
N SER A 218 47.78 -51.86 -12.26
CA SER A 218 49.09 -52.49 -12.07
C SER A 218 49.01 -53.82 -11.34
N GLU A 219 48.10 -53.97 -10.37
CA GLU A 219 47.85 -55.22 -9.65
C GLU A 219 47.20 -56.27 -10.55
N LYS A 220 46.26 -55.87 -11.43
CA LYS A 220 45.69 -56.75 -12.46
C LYS A 220 46.74 -57.23 -13.44
N LEU A 221 47.59 -56.33 -13.94
CA LEU A 221 48.71 -56.69 -14.83
C LEU A 221 49.71 -57.62 -14.11
N ALA A 222 49.97 -57.41 -12.82
CA ALA A 222 50.81 -58.32 -12.04
C ALA A 222 50.16 -59.70 -11.86
N ALA A 223 48.85 -59.76 -11.62
CA ALA A 223 48.10 -61.01 -11.53
C ALA A 223 48.06 -61.76 -12.88
N GLU A 224 47.90 -61.05 -14.00
CA GLU A 224 48.01 -61.61 -15.35
C GLU A 224 49.43 -62.13 -15.65
N ALA A 225 50.47 -61.39 -15.21
CA ALA A 225 51.86 -61.84 -15.32
C ALA A 225 52.13 -63.11 -14.46
N GLU A 226 51.54 -63.20 -13.26
CA GLU A 226 51.63 -64.43 -12.46
C GLU A 226 50.87 -65.60 -13.10
N ALA A 227 49.68 -65.35 -13.66
CA ALA A 227 48.89 -66.37 -14.33
C ALA A 227 49.61 -66.92 -15.58
N THR A 228 50.18 -66.05 -16.40
CA THR A 228 51.00 -66.46 -17.56
C THR A 228 52.26 -67.21 -17.14
N LYS A 229 52.91 -66.81 -16.04
CA LYS A 229 54.04 -67.57 -15.47
C LYS A 229 53.61 -68.99 -15.05
N ARG A 230 52.46 -69.14 -14.37
CA ARG A 230 51.92 -70.46 -13.99
C ARG A 230 51.58 -71.31 -15.21
N GLN A 231 51.00 -70.72 -16.25
CA GLN A 231 50.72 -71.41 -17.51
C GLN A 231 52.02 -71.92 -18.17
N LEU A 232 53.06 -71.10 -18.24
CA LEU A 232 54.37 -71.52 -18.76
C LEU A 232 55.00 -72.65 -17.94
N GLU A 233 54.87 -72.61 -16.60
CA GLU A 233 55.35 -73.69 -15.73
C GLU A 233 54.57 -75.00 -15.91
N GLU A 234 53.26 -74.92 -16.16
CA GLU A 234 52.41 -76.07 -16.50
C GLU A 234 52.76 -76.65 -17.88
N GLU A 235 52.95 -75.81 -18.89
CA GLU A 235 53.41 -76.21 -20.22
C GLU A 235 54.78 -76.90 -20.16
N GLN A 236 55.74 -76.34 -19.42
CA GLN A 236 57.06 -76.97 -19.23
C GLN A 236 56.98 -78.32 -18.52
N LYS A 237 56.04 -78.50 -17.58
CA LYS A 237 55.82 -79.81 -16.94
C LYS A 237 55.21 -80.80 -17.94
N ALA A 238 54.24 -80.37 -18.73
CA ALA A 238 53.62 -81.18 -19.77
C ALA A 238 54.64 -81.61 -20.85
N GLU A 239 55.55 -80.71 -21.26
CA GLU A 239 56.65 -81.04 -22.19
C GLU A 239 57.58 -82.10 -21.61
N ARG A 240 58.00 -81.96 -20.33
CA ARG A 240 58.85 -82.96 -19.65
C ARG A 240 58.17 -84.32 -19.52
N GLU A 241 56.86 -84.35 -19.30
CA GLU A 241 56.07 -85.58 -19.26
C GLU A 241 55.94 -86.22 -20.64
N ALA A 242 55.72 -85.42 -21.69
CA ALA A 242 55.69 -85.89 -23.07
C ALA A 242 57.06 -86.44 -23.53
N GLU A 243 58.16 -85.79 -23.14
CA GLU A 243 59.51 -86.31 -23.40
C GLU A 243 59.78 -87.65 -22.70
N LYS A 244 59.36 -87.78 -21.43
CA LYS A 244 59.45 -89.06 -20.71
C LYS A 244 58.61 -90.15 -21.36
N ALA A 245 57.41 -89.83 -21.85
CA ALA A 245 56.56 -90.76 -22.58
C ALA A 245 57.23 -91.21 -23.90
N LYS A 246 57.75 -90.27 -24.69
CA LYS A 246 58.52 -90.57 -25.92
C LYS A 246 59.74 -91.45 -25.63
N GLN A 247 60.46 -91.21 -24.55
CA GLN A 247 61.60 -92.05 -24.13
C GLN A 247 61.18 -93.44 -23.65
N ALA A 248 60.02 -93.58 -23.01
CA ALA A 248 59.48 -94.88 -22.62
C ALA A 248 59.03 -95.68 -23.85
N GLU A 249 58.36 -95.03 -24.80
CA GLU A 249 57.96 -95.63 -26.09
C GLU A 249 59.17 -96.04 -26.92
N SER A 250 60.21 -95.20 -27.02
CA SER A 250 61.43 -95.55 -27.77
C SER A 250 62.17 -96.74 -27.14
N LYS A 251 62.25 -96.82 -25.81
CA LYS A 251 62.79 -97.99 -25.10
C LYS A 251 61.96 -99.26 -25.34
N ARG A 252 60.63 -99.14 -25.40
CA ARG A 252 59.73 -100.24 -25.71
C ARG A 252 59.94 -100.73 -27.14
N LEU A 253 59.92 -99.83 -28.12
CA LEU A 253 60.15 -100.14 -29.54
C LEU A 253 61.54 -100.75 -29.77
N TYR A 254 62.58 -100.28 -29.07
CA TYR A 254 63.92 -100.87 -29.15
C TYR A 254 63.93 -102.33 -28.66
N ARG A 255 63.25 -102.64 -27.55
CA ARG A 255 63.12 -104.02 -27.04
C ARG A 255 62.35 -104.91 -28.01
N GLU A 256 61.28 -104.39 -28.62
CA GLU A 256 60.48 -105.11 -29.63
C GLU A 256 61.31 -105.38 -30.91
N LEU A 257 62.11 -104.41 -31.37
CA LEU A 257 63.04 -104.56 -32.49
C LEU A 257 64.14 -105.59 -32.24
N VAL A 258 64.73 -105.61 -31.04
CA VAL A 258 65.76 -106.60 -30.67
C VAL A 258 65.17 -108.00 -30.72
N ARG A 259 63.98 -108.22 -30.13
CA ARG A 259 63.27 -109.50 -30.18
C ARG A 259 62.96 -109.93 -31.61
N ALA A 260 62.45 -109.02 -32.44
CA ALA A 260 62.16 -109.33 -33.85
C ALA A 260 63.43 -109.68 -34.65
N ASN A 261 64.57 -109.07 -34.33
CA ASN A 261 65.86 -109.42 -34.92
C ASN A 261 66.37 -110.79 -34.47
N GLU A 262 66.22 -111.13 -33.18
CA GLU A 262 66.54 -112.46 -32.66
C GLU A 262 65.71 -113.54 -33.37
N GLU A 263 64.39 -113.33 -33.50
CA GLU A 263 63.48 -114.21 -34.24
C GLU A 263 63.90 -114.37 -35.72
N LEU A 264 64.31 -113.28 -36.38
CA LEU A 264 64.82 -113.34 -37.75
C LEU A 264 66.15 -114.10 -37.86
N GLN A 265 67.04 -113.96 -36.89
CA GLN A 265 68.30 -114.73 -36.85
C GLN A 265 68.04 -116.23 -36.65
N GLU A 266 67.07 -116.60 -35.81
CA GLU A 266 66.65 -117.99 -35.64
C GLU A 266 66.06 -118.57 -36.93
N ARG A 267 65.21 -117.79 -37.63
CA ARG A 267 64.66 -118.18 -38.93
C ARG A 267 65.75 -118.35 -39.99
N ARG A 268 66.76 -117.49 -40.02
CA ARG A 268 67.92 -117.63 -40.94
C ARG A 268 68.72 -118.89 -40.64
N LYS A 269 69.00 -119.20 -39.37
CA LYS A 269 69.66 -120.46 -38.98
C LYS A 269 68.85 -121.69 -39.40
N ALA A 270 67.53 -121.65 -39.25
CA ALA A 270 66.64 -122.72 -39.70
C ALA A 270 66.65 -122.86 -41.23
N ALA A 271 66.63 -121.76 -41.97
CA ALA A 271 66.71 -121.74 -43.42
C ALA A 271 68.07 -122.27 -43.93
N ASP A 272 69.19 -121.93 -43.31
CA ASP A 272 70.53 -122.44 -43.69
C ASP A 272 70.64 -123.95 -43.47
N VAL A 273 70.01 -124.48 -42.41
CA VAL A 273 69.95 -125.92 -42.15
C VAL A 273 69.10 -126.63 -43.20
N GLN A 274 67.98 -126.03 -43.61
CA GLN A 274 67.15 -126.54 -44.71
C GLN A 274 67.89 -126.49 -46.05
N GLN A 275 68.58 -125.39 -46.37
CA GLN A 275 69.40 -125.28 -47.58
C GLN A 275 70.50 -126.33 -47.64
N LYS A 276 71.23 -126.60 -46.55
CA LYS A 276 72.25 -127.66 -46.52
C LYS A 276 71.66 -129.07 -46.70
N ALA A 277 70.46 -129.30 -46.17
CA ALA A 277 69.74 -130.56 -46.39
C ALA A 277 69.26 -130.70 -47.84
N GLU A 278 68.75 -129.62 -48.44
CA GLU A 278 68.36 -129.57 -49.84
C GLU A 278 69.55 -129.70 -50.79
N GLU A 279 70.69 -129.06 -50.51
CA GLU A 279 71.93 -129.20 -51.27
C GLU A 279 72.45 -130.65 -51.24
N ALA A 280 72.42 -131.31 -50.08
CA ALA A 280 72.79 -132.73 -49.98
C ALA A 280 71.86 -133.63 -50.82
N LEU A 281 70.55 -133.36 -50.81
CA LEU A 281 69.58 -134.05 -51.65
C LEU A 281 69.76 -133.71 -53.15
N ALA A 282 70.09 -132.46 -53.47
CA ALA A 282 70.32 -131.97 -54.83
C ALA A 282 71.61 -132.54 -55.43
N PHE A 283 72.70 -132.69 -54.66
CA PHE A 283 73.92 -133.37 -55.13
C PHE A 283 73.68 -134.86 -55.40
N ALA A 284 72.91 -135.55 -54.53
CA ALA A 284 72.53 -136.94 -54.75
C ALA A 284 71.59 -137.12 -55.96
N CYS A 285 70.74 -136.12 -56.23
CA CYS A 285 69.86 -136.09 -57.40
C CYS A 285 70.60 -135.70 -58.68
N ALA A 286 71.56 -134.77 -58.62
CA ALA A 286 72.37 -134.29 -59.74
C ALA A 286 73.30 -135.39 -60.29
N SER A 287 73.86 -136.25 -59.45
CA SER A 287 74.66 -137.39 -59.93
C SER A 287 73.80 -138.41 -60.69
N LYS A 288 72.56 -138.66 -60.23
CA LYS A 288 71.57 -139.50 -60.92
C LYS A 288 71.04 -138.83 -62.21
N LEU A 289 70.94 -137.49 -62.22
CA LEU A 289 70.55 -136.69 -63.38
C LEU A 289 71.64 -136.61 -64.44
N GLN A 290 72.93 -136.48 -64.10
CA GLN A 290 74.02 -136.50 -65.08
C GLN A 290 74.09 -137.84 -65.84
N GLN A 291 73.84 -138.96 -65.15
CA GLN A 291 73.73 -140.28 -65.79
C GLN A 291 72.50 -140.40 -66.70
N ARG A 292 71.39 -139.72 -66.38
CA ARG A 292 70.18 -139.65 -67.22
C ARG A 292 70.28 -138.63 -68.35
N GLU A 293 70.91 -137.47 -68.16
CA GLU A 293 71.02 -136.40 -69.16
C GLU A 293 71.89 -136.78 -70.35
N ALA A 294 72.93 -137.60 -70.14
CA ALA A 294 73.67 -138.21 -71.23
C ALA A 294 72.78 -139.10 -72.13
N MET A 295 71.83 -139.83 -71.53
CA MET A 295 70.85 -140.67 -72.25
C MET A 295 69.71 -139.84 -72.87
N ILE A 296 69.32 -138.75 -72.21
CA ILE A 296 68.20 -137.89 -72.63
C ILE A 296 68.62 -136.89 -73.71
N ARG A 297 69.86 -136.42 -73.79
CA ARG A 297 70.32 -135.54 -74.89
C ARG A 297 70.14 -136.21 -76.26
N LYS A 298 70.42 -137.51 -76.36
CA LYS A 298 70.19 -138.31 -77.58
C LYS A 298 68.69 -138.46 -77.95
N ARG A 299 67.78 -138.35 -76.97
CA ARG A 299 66.32 -138.51 -77.14
C ARG A 299 65.56 -137.17 -77.25
N LYS A 300 66.17 -136.07 -76.79
CA LYS A 300 65.61 -134.70 -76.83
C LYS A 300 65.77 -134.02 -78.18
N GLU A 301 66.69 -134.46 -79.04
CA GLU A 301 66.75 -134.01 -80.43
C GLU A 301 65.53 -134.54 -81.22
N GLU A 302 65.04 -135.73 -80.90
CA GLU A 302 63.88 -136.37 -81.55
C GLU A 302 62.52 -135.79 -81.11
N LEU A 303 62.39 -135.37 -79.84
CA LEU A 303 61.12 -134.87 -79.28
C LEU A 303 60.87 -133.37 -79.47
N ARG A 304 61.91 -132.57 -79.77
CA ARG A 304 61.75 -131.12 -80.05
C ARG A 304 60.95 -130.83 -81.33
N ALA A 305 60.83 -131.81 -82.23
CA ALA A 305 59.98 -131.71 -83.42
C ALA A 305 58.46 -131.83 -83.12
N TRP A 306 58.06 -132.39 -81.96
CA TRP A 306 56.66 -132.78 -81.72
C TRP A 306 55.88 -131.81 -80.81
N ALA A 307 56.55 -130.98 -80.00
CA ALA A 307 55.88 -130.14 -78.99
C ALA A 307 55.40 -128.76 -79.49
N LEU A 308 55.81 -128.31 -80.68
CA LEU A 308 55.40 -127.02 -81.26
C LEU A 308 53.91 -126.97 -81.69
N GLU A 309 53.20 -128.11 -81.74
CA GLU A 309 51.78 -128.18 -82.16
C GLU A 309 50.75 -128.00 -81.02
N ARG A 310 51.12 -128.07 -79.74
CA ARG A 310 50.15 -128.09 -78.61
C ARG A 310 49.87 -126.72 -77.95
N SER A 311 50.71 -125.71 -78.15
CA SER A 311 50.59 -124.41 -77.47
C SER A 311 49.55 -123.44 -78.07
N ALA A 312 48.94 -123.77 -79.22
CA ALA A 312 47.98 -122.90 -79.91
C ALA A 312 46.52 -122.98 -79.39
N ARG A 313 46.17 -123.86 -78.43
CA ARG A 313 44.76 -124.13 -78.05
C ARG A 313 44.25 -123.51 -76.72
N LEU A 314 45.07 -122.84 -75.91
CA LEU A 314 44.66 -122.39 -74.55
C LEU A 314 44.47 -120.87 -74.37
N THR A 315 44.65 -120.05 -75.40
CA THR A 315 44.65 -118.58 -75.29
C THR A 315 43.28 -117.91 -75.52
N ALA A 316 42.18 -118.67 -75.64
CA ALA A 316 40.87 -118.17 -76.09
C ALA A 316 39.75 -118.04 -75.01
N GLN A 317 40.03 -118.24 -73.71
CA GLN A 317 38.97 -118.28 -72.67
C GLN A 317 38.97 -117.14 -71.62
N GLY A 318 39.88 -116.15 -71.68
CA GLY A 318 40.05 -115.15 -70.59
C GLY A 318 39.39 -113.76 -70.76
N ALA A 319 38.86 -113.41 -71.94
CA ALA A 319 38.52 -112.01 -72.23
C ALA A 319 37.11 -111.54 -71.82
N ALA A 320 36.21 -112.43 -71.37
CA ALA A 320 34.79 -112.09 -71.17
C ALA A 320 34.42 -111.59 -69.75
N ALA A 321 35.28 -111.73 -68.73
CA ALA A 321 34.94 -111.44 -67.34
C ALA A 321 35.24 -109.99 -66.86
N LEU A 322 36.00 -109.20 -67.63
CA LEU A 322 36.45 -107.87 -67.20
C LEU A 322 35.46 -106.72 -67.52
N ALA A 323 34.55 -106.92 -68.46
CA ALA A 323 33.63 -105.86 -68.92
C ALA A 323 32.43 -105.63 -67.97
N THR A 324 32.05 -106.61 -67.15
CA THR A 324 30.88 -106.51 -66.26
C THR A 324 31.17 -105.71 -64.98
N ALA A 325 32.41 -105.72 -64.49
CA ALA A 325 32.78 -105.00 -63.25
C ALA A 325 32.87 -103.47 -63.43
N GLN A 326 33.18 -102.98 -64.63
CA GLN A 326 33.33 -101.54 -64.89
C GLN A 326 31.99 -100.78 -65.00
N ALA A 327 30.88 -101.49 -65.23
CA ALA A 327 29.55 -100.87 -65.36
C ALA A 327 28.87 -100.58 -64.01
N GLU A 328 29.27 -101.26 -62.94
CA GLU A 328 28.66 -101.11 -61.61
C GLU A 328 29.25 -99.91 -60.84
N GLU A 329 30.54 -99.61 -60.99
CA GLU A 329 31.18 -98.43 -60.38
C GLU A 329 30.62 -97.11 -60.92
N ALA A 330 30.29 -97.04 -62.21
CA ALA A 330 29.74 -95.83 -62.83
C ALA A 330 28.38 -95.43 -62.21
N ARG A 331 27.54 -96.40 -61.85
CA ARG A 331 26.22 -96.15 -61.24
C ARG A 331 26.32 -95.65 -59.80
N HIS A 332 27.36 -96.06 -59.06
CA HIS A 332 27.55 -95.62 -57.68
C HIS A 332 28.01 -94.15 -57.60
N GLN A 333 28.74 -93.66 -58.59
CA GLN A 333 29.19 -92.27 -58.64
C GLN A 333 28.04 -91.29 -58.92
N GLU A 334 27.10 -91.66 -59.80
CA GLU A 334 25.91 -90.85 -60.11
C GLU A 334 25.00 -90.64 -58.89
N ILE A 335 24.86 -91.65 -58.02
CA ILE A 335 24.04 -91.58 -56.81
C ILE A 335 24.67 -90.68 -55.73
N GLN A 336 26.00 -90.59 -55.67
CA GLN A 336 26.68 -89.71 -54.71
C GLN A 336 26.59 -88.23 -55.11
N VAL A 337 26.72 -87.92 -56.41
CA VAL A 337 26.58 -86.55 -56.92
C VAL A 337 25.18 -85.99 -56.64
N ALA A 338 24.13 -86.79 -56.88
CA ALA A 338 22.75 -86.38 -56.61
C ALA A 338 22.47 -86.07 -55.13
N ARG A 339 23.18 -86.71 -54.19
CA ARG A 339 23.05 -86.44 -52.74
C ARG A 339 23.73 -85.14 -52.35
N PHE A 340 24.94 -84.88 -52.86
CA PHE A 340 25.64 -83.62 -52.59
C PHE A 340 24.91 -82.40 -53.16
N GLU A 341 24.29 -82.53 -54.33
CA GLU A 341 23.47 -81.46 -54.92
C GLU A 341 22.19 -81.18 -54.11
N ALA A 342 21.59 -82.20 -53.48
CA ALA A 342 20.43 -82.03 -52.62
C ALA A 342 20.80 -81.35 -51.29
N ASP A 343 21.92 -81.74 -50.67
CA ASP A 343 22.39 -81.16 -49.42
C ASP A 343 22.85 -79.69 -49.60
N ALA A 344 23.48 -79.37 -50.73
CA ALA A 344 23.87 -77.99 -51.07
C ALA A 344 22.65 -77.06 -51.20
N LYS A 345 21.58 -77.51 -51.87
CA LYS A 345 20.33 -76.73 -52.00
C LYS A 345 19.67 -76.48 -50.66
N GLN A 346 19.64 -77.48 -49.77
CA GLN A 346 19.09 -77.30 -48.42
C GLN A 346 19.90 -76.32 -47.56
N ALA A 347 21.23 -76.30 -47.70
CA ALA A 347 22.09 -75.36 -47.00
C ALA A 347 21.89 -73.91 -47.49
N GLU A 348 21.75 -73.70 -48.80
CA GLU A 348 21.48 -72.39 -49.40
C GLU A 348 20.11 -71.83 -48.99
N GLU A 349 19.06 -72.66 -48.97
CA GLU A 349 17.73 -72.28 -48.51
C GLU A 349 17.73 -71.88 -47.02
N ALA A 350 18.47 -72.62 -46.17
CA ALA A 350 18.60 -72.31 -44.75
C ALA A 350 19.36 -70.98 -44.51
N GLU A 351 20.40 -70.68 -45.29
CA GLU A 351 21.08 -69.38 -45.23
C GLU A 351 20.18 -68.23 -45.68
N HIS A 352 19.43 -68.42 -46.76
CA HIS A 352 18.50 -67.40 -47.25
C HIS A 352 17.42 -67.09 -46.21
N LEU A 353 16.85 -68.11 -45.56
CA LEU A 353 15.88 -67.93 -44.47
C LEU A 353 16.49 -67.19 -43.28
N ARG A 354 17.74 -67.50 -42.88
CA ARG A 354 18.45 -66.78 -41.80
C ARG A 354 18.70 -65.31 -42.12
N ARG A 355 19.03 -64.99 -43.37
CA ARG A 355 19.20 -63.59 -43.82
C ARG A 355 17.87 -62.83 -43.80
N MET A 356 16.79 -63.47 -44.23
CA MET A 356 15.45 -62.89 -44.20
C MET A 356 14.93 -62.64 -42.78
N THR A 357 15.11 -63.59 -41.86
CA THR A 357 14.70 -63.42 -40.46
C THR A 357 15.49 -62.32 -39.75
N MET A 358 16.81 -62.24 -39.98
CA MET A 358 17.63 -61.16 -39.46
C MET A 358 17.19 -59.79 -39.99
N GLN A 359 16.88 -59.68 -41.29
CA GLN A 359 16.40 -58.42 -41.87
C GLN A 359 15.04 -57.99 -41.31
N LEU A 360 14.14 -58.94 -41.02
CA LEU A 360 12.86 -58.64 -40.37
C LEU A 360 13.07 -58.15 -38.93
N GLN A 361 13.91 -58.82 -38.14
CA GLN A 361 14.23 -58.39 -36.77
C GLN A 361 14.86 -56.99 -36.72
N LEU A 362 15.73 -56.66 -37.68
CA LEU A 362 16.31 -55.32 -37.79
C LEU A 362 15.26 -54.24 -38.16
N LYS A 363 14.30 -54.58 -39.02
CA LYS A 363 13.18 -53.69 -39.36
C LYS A 363 12.26 -53.47 -38.15
N GLU A 364 11.86 -54.54 -37.47
CA GLU A 364 11.02 -54.48 -36.26
C GLU A 364 11.69 -53.68 -35.13
N SER A 365 13.00 -53.88 -34.92
CA SER A 365 13.78 -53.10 -33.94
C SER A 365 13.87 -51.62 -34.32
N ARG A 366 14.10 -51.31 -35.60
CA ARG A 366 14.13 -49.93 -36.10
C ARG A 366 12.77 -49.25 -35.98
N ASP A 367 11.70 -49.93 -36.34
CA ASP A 367 10.33 -49.41 -36.25
C ASP A 367 9.93 -49.20 -34.78
N GLY A 368 10.28 -50.13 -33.90
CA GLY A 368 10.10 -49.98 -32.45
C GLY A 368 10.86 -48.77 -31.87
N GLN A 369 12.10 -48.53 -32.30
CA GLN A 369 12.86 -47.34 -31.91
C GLN A 369 12.24 -46.04 -32.43
N VAL A 370 11.73 -46.04 -33.67
CA VAL A 370 11.08 -44.88 -34.27
C VAL A 370 9.77 -44.58 -33.54
N GLU A 371 8.95 -45.58 -33.23
CA GLU A 371 7.71 -45.42 -32.46
C GLU A 371 7.96 -44.94 -31.04
N ALA A 372 8.97 -45.50 -30.34
CA ALA A 372 9.35 -45.04 -29.01
C ALA A 372 9.76 -43.55 -29.03
N LYS A 373 10.58 -43.14 -30.01
CA LYS A 373 10.95 -41.73 -30.19
C LYS A 373 9.76 -40.83 -30.55
N ARG A 374 8.76 -41.33 -31.30
CA ARG A 374 7.53 -40.59 -31.59
C ARG A 374 6.71 -40.37 -30.31
N ARG A 375 6.49 -41.42 -29.52
CA ARG A 375 5.77 -41.31 -28.24
C ARG A 375 6.46 -40.38 -27.24
N GLU A 376 7.80 -40.42 -27.20
CA GLU A 376 8.58 -39.50 -26.35
C GLU A 376 8.42 -38.04 -26.81
N LYS A 377 8.47 -37.78 -28.12
CA LYS A 377 8.21 -36.45 -28.67
C LYS A 377 6.79 -35.97 -28.39
N GLU A 378 5.79 -36.82 -28.57
CA GLU A 378 4.39 -36.51 -28.27
C GLU A 378 4.20 -36.16 -26.78
N ARG A 379 4.80 -36.94 -25.87
CA ARG A 379 4.79 -36.63 -24.44
C ARG A 379 5.44 -35.29 -24.14
N LYS A 380 6.62 -35.02 -24.70
CA LYS A 380 7.31 -33.72 -24.55
C LYS A 380 6.45 -32.57 -25.07
N THR A 381 5.82 -32.71 -26.25
CA THR A 381 4.93 -31.67 -26.76
C THR A 381 3.70 -31.43 -25.90
N LEU A 382 3.15 -32.48 -25.27
CA LEU A 382 2.03 -32.35 -24.33
C LEU A 382 2.46 -31.70 -23.01
N GLU A 383 3.64 -32.06 -22.49
CA GLU A 383 4.23 -31.46 -21.29
C GLU A 383 4.58 -29.98 -21.52
N ASP A 384 5.18 -29.65 -22.67
CA ASP A 384 5.48 -28.28 -23.06
C ASP A 384 4.20 -27.45 -23.26
N ALA A 385 3.16 -28.04 -23.86
CA ALA A 385 1.86 -27.38 -24.00
C ALA A 385 1.20 -27.15 -22.64
N ALA A 386 1.21 -28.13 -21.74
CA ALA A 386 0.68 -27.98 -20.38
C ALA A 386 1.47 -26.95 -19.56
N TYR A 387 2.80 -26.89 -19.74
CA TYR A 387 3.65 -25.89 -19.11
C TYR A 387 3.36 -24.48 -19.66
N ALA A 388 3.21 -24.33 -20.98
CA ALA A 388 2.83 -23.08 -21.61
C ALA A 388 1.43 -22.61 -21.16
N GLU A 389 0.45 -23.52 -21.06
CA GLU A 389 -0.86 -23.20 -20.50
C GLU A 389 -0.77 -22.75 -19.05
N SER A 390 0.02 -23.43 -18.22
CA SER A 390 0.24 -23.04 -16.83
C SER A 390 0.83 -21.63 -16.72
N LEU A 391 1.84 -21.30 -17.54
CA LEU A 391 2.42 -19.96 -17.59
C LEU A 391 1.43 -18.92 -18.09
N SER A 392 0.61 -19.23 -19.10
CA SER A 392 -0.43 -18.33 -19.61
C SER A 392 -1.50 -18.04 -18.54
N ARG A 393 -1.91 -19.04 -17.77
CA ARG A 393 -2.85 -18.88 -16.64
C ARG A 393 -2.24 -18.08 -15.50
N ALA A 394 -0.97 -18.29 -15.18
CA ALA A 394 -0.26 -17.49 -14.18
C ALA A 394 -0.11 -16.03 -14.62
N ALA A 395 0.19 -15.78 -15.89
CA ALA A 395 0.26 -14.43 -16.46
C ALA A 395 -1.11 -13.73 -16.44
N ALA A 396 -2.17 -14.44 -16.83
CA ALA A 396 -3.54 -13.93 -16.75
C ALA A 396 -3.95 -13.59 -15.31
N ALA A 397 -3.64 -14.45 -14.34
CA ALA A 397 -3.91 -14.20 -12.93
C ALA A 397 -3.13 -12.99 -12.39
N ALA A 398 -1.85 -12.85 -12.76
CA ALA A 398 -1.05 -11.69 -12.39
C ALA A 398 -1.63 -10.39 -12.97
N GLN A 399 -2.08 -10.42 -14.23
CA GLN A 399 -2.69 -9.27 -14.89
C GLN A 399 -4.05 -8.90 -14.28
N GLU A 400 -4.87 -9.89 -13.90
CA GLU A 400 -6.11 -9.65 -13.15
C GLU A 400 -5.85 -9.01 -11.78
N ASP A 401 -4.80 -9.42 -11.07
CA ASP A 401 -4.42 -8.82 -9.79
C ASP A 401 -3.90 -7.38 -9.95
N GLU A 402 -3.15 -7.08 -11.01
CA GLU A 402 -2.75 -5.72 -11.36
C GLU A 402 -3.97 -4.84 -11.68
N ASP A 403 -4.92 -5.34 -12.48
CA ASP A 403 -6.15 -4.63 -12.82
C ASP A 403 -7.02 -4.38 -11.57
N ARG A 404 -7.13 -5.34 -10.66
CA ARG A 404 -7.81 -5.17 -9.37
C ARG A 404 -7.14 -4.07 -8.54
N ARG A 405 -5.81 -4.07 -8.44
CA ARG A 405 -5.06 -3.02 -7.72
C ARG A 405 -5.28 -1.65 -8.34
N LEU A 406 -5.27 -1.54 -9.67
CA LEU A 406 -5.55 -0.29 -10.38
C LEU A 406 -6.98 0.19 -10.15
N GLN A 407 -7.96 -0.71 -10.17
CA GLN A 407 -9.36 -0.39 -9.86
C GLN A 407 -9.51 0.09 -8.41
N GLU A 408 -8.88 -0.56 -7.44
CA GLU A 408 -8.87 -0.12 -6.05
C GLU A 408 -8.25 1.26 -5.88
N GLN A 409 -7.15 1.55 -6.57
CA GLN A 409 -6.52 2.87 -6.56
C GLN A 409 -7.45 3.92 -7.15
N ARG A 410 -8.10 3.64 -8.29
CA ARG A 410 -9.11 4.53 -8.89
C ARG A 410 -10.27 4.80 -7.93
N MET A 411 -10.78 3.77 -7.25
CA MET A 411 -11.86 3.91 -6.27
C MET A 411 -11.43 4.73 -5.05
N LYS A 412 -10.21 4.52 -4.54
CA LYS A 412 -9.64 5.32 -3.44
C LYS A 412 -9.51 6.79 -3.83
N LEU A 413 -8.96 7.07 -5.00
CA LEU A 413 -8.84 8.45 -5.53
C LEU A 413 -10.20 9.10 -5.76
N TRP A 414 -11.17 8.34 -6.28
CA TRP A 414 -12.54 8.81 -6.48
C TRP A 414 -13.21 9.19 -5.16
N LYS A 415 -13.10 8.33 -4.11
CA LYS A 415 -13.60 8.63 -2.76
C LYS A 415 -12.96 9.89 -2.18
N VAL A 416 -11.64 10.03 -2.28
CA VAL A 416 -10.93 11.24 -1.85
C VAL A 416 -11.44 12.48 -2.61
N GLY A 417 -11.71 12.35 -3.91
CA GLY A 417 -12.29 13.41 -4.73
C GLY A 417 -13.72 13.79 -4.29
N GLU A 418 -14.56 12.82 -3.93
CA GLU A 418 -15.89 13.08 -3.35
C GLU A 418 -15.81 13.77 -2.00
N ASP A 419 -14.92 13.33 -1.12
CA ASP A 419 -14.70 13.94 0.20
C ASP A 419 -14.21 15.39 0.08
N GLN A 420 -13.30 15.67 -0.86
CA GLN A 420 -12.86 17.04 -1.15
C GLN A 420 -14.01 17.91 -1.66
N LYS A 421 -14.87 17.38 -2.55
CA LYS A 421 -16.06 18.10 -3.02
C LYS A 421 -17.04 18.37 -1.87
N ARG A 422 -17.22 17.40 -0.97
CA ARG A 422 -18.06 17.56 0.23
C ARG A 422 -17.50 18.63 1.16
N GLN A 423 -16.21 18.58 1.48
CA GLN A 423 -15.54 19.60 2.30
C GLN A 423 -15.62 20.99 1.65
N ALA A 424 -15.50 21.08 0.32
CA ALA A 424 -15.65 22.35 -0.40
C ALA A 424 -17.08 22.91 -0.28
N ARG A 425 -18.10 22.06 -0.39
CA ARG A 425 -19.51 22.45 -0.17
C ARG A 425 -19.76 22.90 1.27
N GLU A 426 -19.26 22.17 2.26
CA GLU A 426 -19.37 22.51 3.68
C GLU A 426 -18.68 23.85 3.98
N ARG A 427 -17.48 24.10 3.44
CA ARG A 427 -16.80 25.41 3.54
C ARG A 427 -17.59 26.54 2.88
N GLN A 428 -18.20 26.30 1.73
CA GLN A 428 -19.07 27.29 1.08
C GLN A 428 -20.32 27.59 1.92
N GLN A 429 -20.94 26.57 2.51
CA GLN A 429 -22.08 26.74 3.42
C GLN A 429 -21.68 27.53 4.68
N LEU A 430 -20.55 27.19 5.30
CA LEU A 430 -20.02 27.95 6.45
C LEU A 430 -19.75 29.41 6.09
N LYS A 431 -19.16 29.70 4.92
CA LYS A 431 -18.98 31.07 4.45
C LYS A 431 -20.30 31.81 4.19
N LYS A 432 -21.32 31.12 3.69
CA LYS A 432 -22.67 31.70 3.52
C LYS A 432 -23.28 32.04 4.88
N LEU A 433 -23.24 31.12 5.83
CA LEU A 433 -23.72 31.34 7.19
C LEU A 433 -22.99 32.51 7.88
N GLN A 434 -21.67 32.61 7.74
CA GLN A 434 -20.90 33.74 8.27
C GLN A 434 -21.31 35.08 7.63
N ARG A 435 -21.59 35.10 6.32
CA ARG A 435 -22.09 36.30 5.63
C ARG A 435 -23.50 36.66 6.09
N GLU A 436 -24.38 35.69 6.27
CA GLU A 436 -25.73 35.90 6.79
C GLU A 436 -25.69 36.44 8.21
N GLN A 437 -24.84 35.88 9.09
CA GLN A 437 -24.62 36.41 10.44
C GLN A 437 -24.11 37.85 10.44
N ALA A 438 -23.11 38.16 9.59
CA ALA A 438 -22.61 39.52 9.47
C ALA A 438 -23.68 40.50 8.97
N LEU A 439 -24.52 40.09 8.00
CA LEU A 439 -25.64 40.89 7.52
C LEU A 439 -26.74 41.06 8.58
N GLU A 440 -26.99 40.05 9.41
CA GLU A 440 -27.92 40.14 10.54
C GLU A 440 -27.40 41.06 11.64
N GLU A 441 -26.11 41.01 11.95
CA GLU A 441 -25.45 41.94 12.88
C GLU A 441 -25.52 43.38 12.35
N GLU A 442 -25.21 43.61 11.08
CA GLU A 442 -25.35 44.92 10.43
C GLU A 442 -26.81 45.42 10.45
N ARG A 443 -27.79 44.53 10.24
CA ARG A 443 -29.22 44.87 10.36
C ARG A 443 -29.59 45.25 11.80
N ARG A 444 -29.07 44.53 12.81
CA ARG A 444 -29.30 44.84 14.23
C ARG A 444 -28.66 46.16 14.63
N GLU A 445 -27.45 46.44 14.15
CA GLU A 445 -26.77 47.72 14.38
C GLU A 445 -27.52 48.88 13.72
N ASN A 446 -27.99 48.69 12.48
CA ASN A 446 -28.84 49.66 11.81
C ASN A 446 -30.16 49.87 12.56
N GLN A 447 -30.81 48.82 13.06
CA GLN A 447 -32.02 48.96 13.89
C GLN A 447 -31.74 49.75 15.18
N LYS A 448 -30.63 49.49 15.87
CA LYS A 448 -30.22 50.27 17.05
C LYS A 448 -29.96 51.74 16.71
N ALA A 449 -29.35 52.01 15.56
CA ALA A 449 -29.13 53.37 15.08
C ALA A 449 -30.47 54.09 14.79
N LEU A 450 -31.43 53.39 14.16
CA LEU A 450 -32.77 53.90 13.90
C LEU A 450 -33.54 54.19 15.21
N GLU A 451 -33.43 53.30 16.21
CA GLU A 451 -34.02 53.49 17.53
C GLU A 451 -33.41 54.69 18.27
N ALA A 452 -32.09 54.86 18.21
CA ALA A 452 -31.39 56.00 18.79
C ALA A 452 -31.82 57.33 18.11
N ASP A 453 -31.91 57.35 16.78
CA ASP A 453 -32.40 58.49 16.01
C ASP A 453 -33.87 58.81 16.38
N PHE A 454 -34.73 57.79 16.56
CA PHE A 454 -36.12 57.98 16.99
C PHE A 454 -36.24 58.54 18.41
N MET A 455 -35.43 58.04 19.35
CA MET A 455 -35.38 58.55 20.72
C MET A 455 -34.92 60.01 20.76
N MET A 456 -33.93 60.36 19.95
CA MET A 456 -33.43 61.73 19.79
C MET A 456 -34.49 62.66 19.16
N GLN A 457 -35.26 62.19 18.17
CA GLN A 457 -36.39 62.95 17.62
C GLN A 457 -37.47 63.21 18.66
N ARG A 458 -37.83 62.22 19.47
CA ARG A 458 -38.79 62.38 20.58
C ARG A 458 -38.30 63.38 21.62
N PHE A 459 -37.03 63.31 21.98
CA PHE A 459 -36.40 64.26 22.89
C PHE A 459 -36.46 65.69 22.34
N ALA A 460 -36.13 65.87 21.05
CA ALA A 460 -36.23 67.17 20.39
C ALA A 460 -37.67 67.71 20.33
N GLU A 461 -38.66 66.85 20.10
CA GLU A 461 -40.09 67.22 20.11
C GLU A 461 -40.57 67.63 21.50
N GLN A 462 -40.19 66.88 22.53
CA GLN A 462 -40.49 67.22 23.92
C GLN A 462 -39.85 68.57 24.29
N GLY A 463 -38.59 68.81 23.92
CA GLY A 463 -37.91 70.09 24.13
C GLY A 463 -38.59 71.26 23.42
N ILE A 464 -39.03 71.08 22.16
CA ILE A 464 -39.80 72.09 21.42
C ILE A 464 -41.16 72.36 22.10
N SER A 465 -41.85 71.33 22.57
CA SER A 465 -43.15 71.46 23.25
C SER A 465 -43.03 72.18 24.60
N ALA A 466 -41.98 71.90 25.37
CA ALA A 466 -41.68 72.58 26.62
C ALA A 466 -41.31 74.06 26.38
N ALA A 467 -40.49 74.36 25.37
CA ALA A 467 -40.16 75.74 24.99
C ALA A 467 -41.40 76.54 24.56
N LYS A 468 -42.35 75.90 23.84
CA LYS A 468 -43.64 76.50 23.49
C LYS A 468 -44.49 76.81 24.73
N ALA A 469 -44.51 75.92 25.71
CA ALA A 469 -45.28 76.09 26.94
C ALA A 469 -44.75 77.23 27.84
N ILE A 470 -43.45 77.46 27.84
CA ILE A 470 -42.78 78.50 28.65
C ILE A 470 -42.70 79.85 27.89
N GLY A 471 -43.09 79.89 26.61
CA GLY A 471 -43.08 81.11 25.79
C GLY A 471 -41.70 81.49 25.24
N ALA A 472 -40.73 80.56 25.26
CA ALA A 472 -39.39 80.76 24.73
C ALA A 472 -39.34 80.59 23.19
N GLU A 473 -38.26 81.05 22.54
CA GLU A 473 -38.10 80.96 21.08
C GLU A 473 -37.89 79.53 20.56
N TRP A 474 -38.99 78.80 20.36
CA TRP A 474 -39.01 77.43 19.87
C TRP A 474 -38.61 77.27 18.39
N ARG A 475 -38.64 78.35 17.58
CA ARG A 475 -38.30 78.31 16.15
C ARG A 475 -36.84 77.94 15.87
N ILE A 476 -35.94 78.27 16.79
CA ILE A 476 -34.51 77.93 16.69
C ILE A 476 -34.33 76.42 16.89
N LEU A 477 -35.00 75.85 17.89
CA LEU A 477 -35.02 74.41 18.17
C LEU A 477 -35.67 73.61 17.03
N GLU A 478 -36.72 74.15 16.41
CA GLU A 478 -37.36 73.53 15.26
C GLU A 478 -36.46 73.56 14.00
N LYS A 479 -35.74 74.65 13.76
CA LYS A 479 -34.69 74.71 12.72
C LYS A 479 -33.56 73.72 13.00
N ALA A 480 -33.15 73.55 14.26
CA ALA A 480 -32.14 72.58 14.67
C ALA A 480 -32.62 71.13 14.47
N LYS A 481 -33.86 70.80 14.88
CA LYS A 481 -34.52 69.52 14.58
C LYS A 481 -34.53 69.23 13.09
N ASN A 482 -34.91 70.20 12.27
CA ASN A 482 -34.96 70.05 10.81
C ASN A 482 -33.57 69.87 10.17
N ARG A 483 -32.50 70.44 10.77
CA ARG A 483 -31.11 70.16 10.36
C ARG A 483 -30.66 68.77 10.79
N LEU A 484 -30.99 68.35 12.01
CA LEU A 484 -30.70 67.01 12.52
C LEU A 484 -31.40 65.92 11.70
N LEU A 485 -32.66 66.13 11.32
CA LEU A 485 -33.39 65.20 10.43
C LEU A 485 -32.70 65.02 9.07
N ARG A 486 -32.06 66.08 8.53
CA ARG A 486 -31.28 66.00 7.29
C ARG A 486 -29.92 65.30 7.46
N GLN A 487 -29.42 65.19 8.68
CA GLN A 487 -28.16 64.50 9.02
C GLN A 487 -28.39 63.09 9.59
N SER A 488 -29.63 62.77 9.99
CA SER A 488 -30.01 61.45 10.51
C SER A 488 -29.97 60.37 9.43
N SER A 489 -29.65 59.14 9.85
CA SER A 489 -29.56 57.96 8.98
C SER A 489 -30.88 57.61 8.28
N LEU A 490 -32.00 58.19 8.76
CA LEU A 490 -33.35 58.06 8.22
C LEU A 490 -33.58 58.82 6.90
N TYR A 491 -32.75 59.82 6.56
CA TYR A 491 -32.90 60.56 5.31
C TYR A 491 -31.95 60.02 4.23
N ARG A 492 -32.36 58.93 3.58
CA ARG A 492 -31.76 58.48 2.32
C ARG A 492 -32.56 59.09 1.16
N PRO A 493 -32.00 60.02 0.35
CA PRO A 493 -32.68 60.43 -0.86
C PRO A 493 -32.78 59.22 -1.80
N PRO A 494 -33.88 59.05 -2.54
CA PRO A 494 -33.98 57.99 -3.54
C PRO A 494 -32.98 58.30 -4.66
N THR A 495 -31.84 57.62 -4.65
CA THR A 495 -30.97 57.59 -5.83
C THR A 495 -31.57 56.58 -6.81
N ASN A 496 -32.45 57.07 -7.70
CA ASN A 496 -32.70 56.42 -8.97
C ASN A 496 -31.38 56.39 -9.74
N LYS A 497 -30.76 55.22 -9.78
CA LYS A 497 -29.82 54.86 -10.85
C LYS A 497 -30.14 53.45 -11.29
N ASP A 498 -30.96 53.40 -12.33
CA ASP A 498 -30.85 52.40 -13.37
C ASP A 498 -29.38 52.34 -13.83
N ALA A 499 -28.76 51.18 -13.66
CA ALA A 499 -27.54 50.81 -14.35
C ALA A 499 -27.55 49.28 -14.47
N ASP A 500 -28.39 48.82 -15.41
CA ASP A 500 -28.34 47.47 -15.91
C ASP A 500 -27.00 47.19 -16.62
N SER A 501 -26.50 45.99 -16.37
CA SER A 501 -25.64 45.18 -17.23
C SER A 501 -24.20 45.67 -17.49
N VAL A 502 -23.29 45.23 -16.62
CA VAL A 502 -22.02 44.65 -17.12
C VAL A 502 -21.85 43.28 -16.50
N THR A 503 -22.06 42.29 -17.36
CA THR A 503 -21.77 40.87 -17.18
C THR A 503 -20.31 40.71 -16.79
N ALA A 504 -20.03 40.50 -15.50
CA ALA A 504 -18.72 40.02 -15.05
C ALA A 504 -18.67 38.51 -15.22
N THR A 505 -18.21 38.09 -16.40
CA THR A 505 -17.79 36.73 -16.72
C THR A 505 -16.74 36.28 -15.70
N PRO A 506 -16.87 35.11 -15.04
CA PRO A 506 -15.79 34.59 -14.21
C PRO A 506 -14.67 34.09 -15.13
N LEU A 507 -13.49 34.70 -15.01
CA LEU A 507 -12.25 34.18 -15.60
C LEU A 507 -11.91 32.85 -14.93
N SER A 508 -12.06 31.77 -15.69
CA SER A 508 -11.56 30.44 -15.39
C SER A 508 -10.04 30.49 -15.14
N PRO A 509 -9.51 29.80 -14.11
CA PRO A 509 -8.08 29.62 -14.00
C PRO A 509 -7.61 28.64 -15.09
N THR A 510 -6.82 29.14 -16.03
CA THR A 510 -6.05 28.32 -16.96
C THR A 510 -5.06 27.47 -16.17
N LEU A 511 -5.34 26.17 -16.09
CA LEU A 511 -4.34 25.16 -15.78
C LEU A 511 -3.37 25.07 -16.96
N CYS A 512 -2.16 25.61 -16.79
CA CYS A 512 -1.01 25.27 -17.63
C CYS A 512 -0.72 23.78 -17.46
N ARG A 513 -1.28 22.99 -18.37
CA ARG A 513 -0.96 21.59 -18.57
C ARG A 513 0.29 21.54 -19.45
N GLU A 514 1.47 21.46 -18.84
CA GLU A 514 2.67 20.99 -19.55
C GLU A 514 2.47 19.52 -19.89
N GLN A 515 1.93 19.26 -21.08
CA GLN A 515 2.07 17.98 -21.77
C GLN A 515 3.46 17.97 -22.41
N ARG A 516 4.42 17.31 -21.75
CA ARG A 516 5.53 16.71 -22.49
C ARG A 516 4.97 15.53 -23.27
N THR A 517 4.96 15.71 -24.59
CA THR A 517 4.76 14.68 -25.60
C THR A 517 5.79 13.57 -25.39
N VAL A 518 5.32 12.38 -25.05
CA VAL A 518 6.06 11.14 -25.32
C VAL A 518 5.87 10.87 -26.81
N GLU A 519 6.96 10.94 -27.56
CA GLU A 519 7.00 10.46 -28.94
C GLU A 519 6.73 8.95 -28.92
N ALA A 520 5.54 8.57 -29.38
CA ALA A 520 5.26 7.22 -29.83
C ALA A 520 5.60 7.14 -31.31
N GLY A 521 6.82 6.68 -31.62
CA GLY A 521 7.17 6.20 -32.96
C GLY A 521 6.61 4.78 -33.14
N HIS A 522 5.50 4.65 -33.86
CA HIS A 522 5.07 3.40 -34.47
C HIS A 522 5.76 3.20 -35.82
N GLY A 523 6.58 2.14 -35.91
CA GLY A 523 6.51 1.13 -36.98
C GLY A 523 7.28 1.46 -38.26
N SER A 524 7.91 0.54 -38.98
CA SER A 524 7.96 -0.92 -39.02
C SER A 524 9.10 -1.28 -40.04
N PRO A 525 9.12 -2.43 -40.72
CA PRO A 525 9.82 -3.68 -40.43
C PRO A 525 11.08 -3.94 -41.32
N VAL A 526 12.06 -4.70 -40.80
CA VAL A 526 12.78 -5.84 -41.45
C VAL A 526 13.31 -6.74 -40.34
#